data_AF-W7W8D9-F1
#
_entry.id   AF-W7W8D9-F1
#
_cell.length_a   1.000
_cell.length_b   1.000
_cell.length_c   1.000
_cell.angle_alpha   90.00
_cell.angle_beta   90.00
_cell.angle_gamma   90.00
#
_symmetry.space_group_name_H-M   'P 1'
#
loop_
_entity.id
_entity.type
_entity.pdbx_description
1 polymer ?
#
loop_
_entity_poly.entity_id
_entity_poly.type
_entity_poly.pdbx_seq_one_letter_code
_entity_poly.pdbx_strand_id
1 'polypeptide(L)'
;MEVHAVPGPTTLRPARGASTAERPARVTGLHEGNAMPAFITLVNFTDQGARSIKDSPERFEAYKALAEGLGVTVKSVHWTQGPYDLVLITEGPEEGAMLSALKMAQLGNVRTQTMRGYSASEMRGFVKKLG
;
A
#
# COMPACT_ATOMS: atom_id res chain seq x y z
N MET A 1 43.96 20.93 63.53
CA MET A 1 44.41 21.12 62.14
C MET A 1 43.53 20.23 61.28
N GLU A 2 42.86 20.88 60.34
CA GLU A 2 41.96 20.37 59.29
C GLU A 2 40.67 19.62 59.64
N VAL A 3 39.60 20.28 59.20
CA VAL A 3 38.21 19.89 59.08
C VAL A 3 38.01 18.83 58.00
N HIS A 4 37.19 17.81 58.26
CA HIS A 4 36.51 17.09 57.18
C HIS A 4 35.09 16.77 57.64
N ALA A 5 34.16 17.63 57.24
CA ALA A 5 32.73 17.44 57.44
C ALA A 5 32.21 16.37 56.47
N VAL A 6 31.55 15.35 57.01
CA VAL A 6 30.87 14.30 56.24
C VAL A 6 29.40 14.70 56.08
N PRO A 7 28.87 14.86 54.85
CA PRO A 7 27.48 15.27 54.65
C PRO A 7 26.49 14.11 54.89
N GLY A 8 25.35 14.45 55.49
CA GLY A 8 24.28 13.55 55.89
C GLY A 8 23.42 12.98 54.75
N PRO A 9 22.43 12.14 55.07
CA PRO A 9 21.70 11.32 54.10
C PRO A 9 20.77 12.15 53.21
N THR A 10 21.01 12.09 51.89
CA THR A 10 20.16 12.67 50.86
C THR A 10 18.84 11.89 50.76
N THR A 11 17.78 12.43 51.35
CA THR A 11 16.41 12.01 51.06
C THR A 11 15.98 12.55 49.70
N LEU A 12 15.86 11.65 48.70
CA LEU A 12 15.28 11.97 47.41
C LEU A 12 13.78 12.28 47.58
N ARG A 13 13.38 13.53 47.33
CA ARG A 13 11.97 13.91 47.10
C ARG A 13 11.50 13.32 45.76
N PRO A 14 10.30 12.74 45.66
CA PRO A 14 9.69 12.49 44.36
C PRO A 14 9.24 13.82 43.76
N ALA A 15 9.74 14.13 42.57
CA ALA A 15 9.29 15.27 41.78
C ALA A 15 7.88 14.96 41.23
N ARG A 16 6.91 15.83 41.55
CA ARG A 16 5.62 15.91 40.86
C ARG A 16 5.86 16.39 39.43
N GLY A 17 5.75 15.47 38.47
CA GLY A 17 5.60 15.78 37.06
C GLY A 17 4.28 15.20 36.59
N ALA A 18 3.29 16.06 36.35
CA ALA A 18 2.07 15.68 35.66
C ALA A 18 2.45 15.24 34.23
N SER A 19 2.47 13.94 33.98
CA SER A 19 2.59 13.39 32.63
C SER A 19 1.24 13.54 31.95
N THR A 20 1.05 14.68 31.29
CA THR A 20 0.05 14.84 30.23
C THR A 20 0.43 13.85 29.13
N ALA A 21 -0.13 12.65 29.18
CA ALA A 21 -0.07 11.73 28.06
C ALA A 21 -0.87 12.38 26.92
N GLU A 22 -0.17 13.15 26.09
CA GLU A 22 -0.67 13.58 24.79
C GLU A 22 -1.05 12.32 24.02
N ARG A 23 -2.35 12.09 23.93
CA ARG A 23 -2.94 11.10 23.05
C ARG A 23 -2.43 11.41 21.65
N PRO A 24 -1.76 10.50 20.93
CA PRO A 24 -1.44 10.76 19.53
C PRO A 24 -2.77 11.02 18.83
N ALA A 25 -2.85 12.18 18.18
CA ALA A 25 -4.01 12.63 17.45
C ALA A 25 -4.50 11.48 16.57
N ARG A 26 -5.79 11.17 16.67
CA ARG A 26 -6.50 10.44 15.62
C ARG A 26 -6.06 11.07 14.30
N VAL A 27 -5.44 10.29 13.43
CA VAL A 27 -5.31 10.66 12.02
C VAL A 27 -6.72 10.57 11.43
N THR A 28 -7.57 11.55 11.77
CA THR A 28 -8.76 11.90 11.03
C THR A 28 -8.34 12.89 9.96
N GLY A 29 -7.51 12.40 9.04
CA GLY A 29 -7.43 12.93 7.69
C GLY A 29 -8.24 11.99 6.82
N LEU A 30 -9.54 12.24 6.68
CA LEU A 30 -10.22 11.80 5.48
C LEU A 30 -9.48 12.53 4.35
N HIS A 31 -8.72 11.80 3.54
CA HIS A 31 -8.14 12.33 2.31
C HIS A 31 -9.27 12.61 1.30
N GLU A 32 -10.09 13.61 1.59
CA GLU A 32 -10.90 14.30 0.60
C GLU A 32 -9.99 15.33 -0.09
N GLY A 33 -9.09 14.84 -0.93
CA GLY A 33 -8.11 15.66 -1.63
C GLY A 33 -7.25 14.81 -2.55
N ASN A 34 -7.82 14.44 -3.70
CA ASN A 34 -7.18 13.69 -4.80
C ASN A 34 -6.81 12.23 -4.47
N ALA A 35 -7.82 11.36 -4.39
CA ALA A 35 -7.60 9.91 -4.38
C ALA A 35 -6.76 9.52 -5.60
N MET A 36 -5.60 8.90 -5.38
CA MET A 36 -4.75 8.45 -6.48
C MET A 36 -5.51 7.45 -7.34
N PRO A 37 -5.28 7.46 -8.68
CA PRO A 37 -5.91 6.50 -9.55
C PRO A 37 -5.70 5.04 -9.14
N ALA A 38 -6.79 4.36 -8.79
CA ALA A 38 -6.85 2.91 -8.69
C ALA A 38 -7.01 2.25 -10.07
N PHE A 39 -6.34 1.13 -10.26
CA PHE A 39 -6.46 0.25 -11.41
C PHE A 39 -6.73 -1.17 -10.94
N ILE A 40 -7.70 -1.80 -11.60
CA ILE A 40 -8.06 -3.21 -11.40
C ILE A 40 -7.53 -3.97 -12.60
N THR A 41 -6.71 -4.99 -12.34
CA THR A 41 -6.14 -5.84 -13.38
C THR A 41 -6.66 -7.27 -13.20
N LEU A 42 -7.36 -7.74 -14.22
CA LEU A 42 -7.79 -9.13 -14.35
C LEU A 42 -6.70 -9.91 -15.09
N VAL A 43 -6.31 -11.05 -14.56
CA VAL A 43 -5.12 -11.77 -15.01
C VAL A 43 -5.47 -13.22 -15.33
N ASN A 44 -4.99 -13.71 -16.46
CA ASN A 44 -4.96 -15.13 -16.79
C ASN A 44 -3.52 -15.61 -16.98
N PHE A 45 -3.21 -16.83 -16.56
CA PHE A 45 -1.93 -17.45 -16.91
C PHE A 45 -1.86 -17.73 -18.41
N THR A 46 -0.65 -17.61 -18.96
CA THR A 46 -0.32 -18.23 -20.25
C THR A 46 0.03 -19.71 -20.03
N ASP A 47 0.22 -20.47 -21.10
CA ASP A 47 0.73 -21.85 -21.02
C ASP A 47 2.07 -21.92 -20.26
N GLN A 48 2.96 -20.93 -20.45
CA GLN A 48 4.21 -20.83 -19.72
C GLN A 48 3.97 -20.58 -18.23
N GLY A 49 3.12 -19.61 -17.90
CA GLY A 49 2.79 -19.28 -16.52
C GLY A 49 2.15 -20.46 -15.77
N ALA A 50 1.28 -21.21 -16.45
CA ALA A 50 0.62 -22.39 -15.90
C ALA A 50 1.58 -23.56 -15.68
N ARG A 51 2.53 -23.80 -16.60
CA ARG A 51 3.58 -24.82 -16.42
C ARG A 51 4.52 -24.50 -15.25
N SER A 52 4.74 -23.21 -14.99
CA SER A 52 5.58 -22.68 -13.91
C SER A 52 4.75 -22.07 -12.77
N ILE A 53 3.57 -22.64 -12.49
CA ILE A 53 2.60 -22.05 -11.56
C ILE A 53 3.13 -21.93 -10.13
N LYS A 54 4.03 -22.84 -9.73
CA LYS A 54 4.62 -22.88 -8.38
C LYS A 54 5.39 -21.60 -8.04
N ASP A 55 5.94 -20.93 -9.06
CA ASP A 55 6.70 -19.69 -8.89
C ASP A 55 5.81 -18.45 -8.88
N SER A 56 4.48 -18.60 -8.99
CA SER A 56 3.56 -17.47 -9.10
C SER A 56 3.62 -16.51 -7.90
N PRO A 57 3.70 -16.97 -6.63
CA PRO A 57 3.83 -16.07 -5.49
C PRO A 57 5.14 -15.26 -5.53
N GLU A 58 6.27 -15.90 -5.87
CA GLU A 58 7.57 -15.25 -5.95
C GLU A 58 7.64 -14.24 -7.11
N ARG A 59 7.02 -14.58 -8.26
CA ARG A 59 6.85 -13.63 -9.38
C ARG A 59 6.03 -12.41 -8.97
N PHE A 60 5.02 -12.58 -8.13
CA PHE A 60 4.24 -11.47 -7.62
C PHE A 60 5.08 -10.54 -6.73
N GLU A 61 5.89 -11.08 -5.82
CA GLU A 61 6.78 -10.25 -4.97
C GLU A 61 7.78 -9.45 -5.82
N ALA A 62 8.36 -10.07 -6.85
CA ALA A 62 9.23 -9.38 -7.80
C ALA A 62 8.48 -8.27 -8.58
N TYR A 63 7.25 -8.55 -9.01
CA TYR A 63 6.40 -7.56 -9.66
C TYR A 63 6.06 -6.38 -8.74
N LYS A 64 5.73 -6.65 -7.47
CA LYS A 64 5.38 -5.63 -6.49
C LYS A 64 6.53 -4.64 -6.29
N ALA A 65 7.75 -5.12 -6.08
CA ALA A 65 8.93 -4.26 -5.96
C ALA A 65 9.19 -3.42 -7.22
N LEU A 66 8.98 -4.01 -8.41
CA LEU A 66 9.08 -3.32 -9.68
C LEU A 66 8.02 -2.21 -9.82
N ALA A 67 6.77 -2.49 -9.44
CA ALA A 67 5.67 -1.54 -9.50
C ALA A 67 5.91 -0.35 -8.55
N GLU A 68 6.40 -0.61 -7.34
CA GLU A 68 6.76 0.43 -6.36
C GLU A 68 7.82 1.38 -6.92
N GLY A 69 8.82 0.87 -7.64
CA GLY A 69 9.83 1.68 -8.33
C GLY A 69 9.26 2.58 -9.46
N LEU A 70 8.03 2.32 -9.91
CA LEU A 70 7.29 3.13 -10.89
C LEU A 70 6.24 4.04 -10.23
N GLY A 71 6.25 4.16 -8.90
CA GLY A 71 5.27 4.94 -8.15
C GLY A 71 3.89 4.26 -8.04
N VAL A 72 3.81 2.96 -8.33
CA VAL A 72 2.58 2.17 -8.24
C VAL A 72 2.59 1.32 -6.98
N THR A 73 1.60 1.51 -6.12
CA THR A 73 1.41 0.70 -4.91
C THR A 73 0.44 -0.44 -5.21
N VAL A 74 0.84 -1.67 -4.92
CA VAL A 74 -0.08 -2.81 -4.93
C VAL A 74 -0.92 -2.81 -3.65
N LYS A 75 -2.23 -2.65 -3.78
CA LYS A 75 -3.18 -2.66 -2.65
C LYS A 75 -3.54 -4.07 -2.23
N SER A 76 -3.79 -4.93 -3.20
CA SER A 76 -4.02 -6.36 -2.97
C SER A 76 -3.83 -7.17 -4.24
N VAL A 77 -3.53 -8.46 -4.04
CA VAL A 77 -3.56 -9.49 -5.07
C VAL A 77 -4.34 -10.68 -4.53
N HIS A 78 -5.11 -11.33 -5.39
CA HIS A 78 -5.89 -12.51 -5.05
C HIS A 78 -5.76 -13.53 -6.17
N TRP A 79 -5.36 -14.76 -5.85
CA TRP A 79 -5.51 -15.90 -6.75
C TRP A 79 -6.95 -16.40 -6.65
N THR A 80 -7.61 -16.51 -7.79
CA THR A 80 -9.05 -16.73 -7.87
C THR A 80 -9.39 -18.02 -8.60
N GLN A 81 -10.57 -18.56 -8.30
CA GLN A 81 -11.20 -19.62 -9.10
C GLN A 81 -12.28 -18.97 -9.97
N GLY A 82 -12.31 -19.29 -11.26
CA GLY A 82 -13.30 -18.75 -12.19
C GLY A 82 -12.67 -18.30 -13.52
N PRO A 83 -13.23 -17.28 -14.20
CA PRO A 83 -12.75 -16.86 -15.52
C PRO A 83 -11.37 -16.18 -15.50
N TYR A 84 -10.93 -15.71 -14.34
CA TYR A 84 -9.62 -15.09 -14.13
C TYR A 84 -8.87 -15.83 -13.04
N ASP A 85 -7.56 -15.97 -13.23
CA ASP A 85 -6.67 -16.68 -12.31
C ASP A 85 -6.17 -15.76 -11.19
N LEU A 86 -6.03 -14.46 -11.46
CA LEU A 86 -5.78 -13.46 -10.43
C LEU A 86 -6.58 -12.17 -10.65
N VAL A 87 -6.81 -11.47 -9.55
CA VAL A 87 -7.21 -10.06 -9.52
C VAL A 87 -6.15 -9.27 -8.75
N LEU A 88 -5.70 -8.17 -9.35
CA LEU A 88 -4.71 -7.26 -8.79
C LEU A 88 -5.32 -5.86 -8.69
N ILE A 89 -5.19 -5.21 -7.54
CA ILE A 89 -5.60 -3.82 -7.32
C ILE A 89 -4.35 -3.00 -7.07
N THR A 90 -4.15 -1.95 -7.86
CA THR A 90 -3.01 -1.03 -7.72
C THR A 90 -3.47 0.41 -7.64
N GLU A 91 -2.68 1.27 -7.02
CA GLU A 91 -2.89 2.72 -6.98
C GLU A 91 -1.61 3.44 -7.42
N GLY A 92 -1.72 4.45 -8.27
CA GLY A 92 -0.54 5.21 -8.73
C GLY A 92 -0.84 6.13 -9.91
N PRO A 93 0.18 6.82 -10.45
CA PRO A 93 0.02 7.60 -11.67
C PRO A 93 -0.28 6.68 -12.87
N GLU A 94 -1.03 7.18 -13.85
CA GLU A 94 -1.44 6.42 -15.04
C GLU A 94 -0.25 5.89 -15.84
N GLU A 95 0.79 6.71 -16.02
CA GLU A 95 2.03 6.29 -16.67
C GLU A 95 2.71 5.13 -15.95
N GLY A 96 2.83 5.21 -14.61
CA GLY A 96 3.41 4.14 -13.80
C GLY A 96 2.60 2.85 -13.91
N ALA A 97 1.27 2.95 -13.88
CA ALA A 97 0.36 1.81 -14.05
C ALA A 97 0.57 1.13 -15.42
N MET A 98 0.61 1.92 -16.50
CA MET A 98 0.83 1.41 -17.86
C MET A 98 2.20 0.75 -18.01
N LEU A 99 3.27 1.39 -17.52
CA LEU A 99 4.63 0.83 -17.55
C LEU A 99 4.72 -0.48 -16.74
N SER A 100 4.07 -0.56 -15.59
CA SER A 100 4.05 -1.77 -14.76
C SER A 100 3.33 -2.92 -15.48
N ALA A 101 2.21 -2.64 -16.15
CA ALA A 101 1.46 -3.63 -16.90
C ALA A 101 2.26 -4.14 -18.12
N LEU A 102 2.93 -3.25 -18.84
CA LEU A 102 3.80 -3.63 -19.97
C LEU A 102 4.99 -4.49 -19.51
N LYS A 103 5.64 -4.14 -18.39
CA LYS A 103 6.71 -4.95 -17.81
C LYS A 103 6.22 -6.33 -17.38
N MET A 104 5.02 -6.42 -16.80
CA MET A 104 4.39 -7.71 -16.47
C MET A 104 4.14 -8.55 -17.72
N ALA A 105 3.57 -7.95 -18.78
CA ALA A 105 3.29 -8.62 -20.04
C ALA A 105 4.58 -9.10 -20.75
N GLN A 106 5.66 -8.31 -20.68
CA GLN A 106 6.96 -8.65 -21.27
C GLN A 106 7.54 -9.97 -20.75
N LEU A 107 7.23 -10.35 -19.50
CA LEU A 107 7.69 -11.61 -18.90
C LEU A 107 6.96 -12.86 -19.45
N GLY A 108 5.84 -12.68 -20.15
CA GLY A 108 5.14 -13.77 -20.86
C GLY A 108 4.40 -14.77 -19.97
N ASN A 109 4.39 -14.60 -18.64
CA ASN A 109 3.74 -15.53 -17.72
C ASN A 109 2.22 -15.35 -17.63
N VAL A 110 1.71 -14.17 -18.01
CA VAL A 110 0.30 -13.81 -17.86
C VAL A 110 -0.20 -12.96 -19.03
N ARG A 111 -1.53 -12.97 -19.22
CA ARG A 111 -2.28 -12.00 -20.02
C ARG A 111 -3.13 -11.17 -19.07
N THR A 112 -3.27 -9.89 -19.36
CA THR A 112 -3.91 -8.93 -18.46
C THR A 112 -4.95 -8.08 -19.15
N GLN A 113 -6.04 -7.79 -18.45
CA GLN A 113 -6.97 -6.70 -18.76
C GLN A 113 -6.96 -5.71 -17.59
N THR A 114 -6.41 -4.52 -17.82
CA THR A 114 -6.33 -3.45 -16.81
C THR A 114 -7.40 -2.40 -17.08
N MET A 115 -8.12 -1.98 -16.04
CA MET A 115 -9.17 -0.97 -16.10
C MET A 115 -9.03 0.05 -14.98
N ARG A 116 -9.41 1.30 -15.25
CA ARG A 116 -9.51 2.36 -14.24
C ARG A 116 -10.63 2.01 -13.26
N GLY A 117 -10.31 1.94 -11.97
CA GLY A 117 -11.27 1.79 -10.88
C GLY A 117 -11.64 3.14 -10.29
N TYR A 118 -12.92 3.51 -10.35
CA TYR A 118 -13.44 4.72 -9.74
C TYR A 118 -13.99 4.45 -8.35
N SER A 119 -13.59 5.28 -7.38
CA SER A 119 -14.14 5.28 -6.03
C SER A 119 -15.62 5.66 -6.03
N ALA A 120 -16.33 5.32 -4.95
CA ALA A 120 -17.71 5.74 -4.77
C ALA A 120 -17.88 7.27 -4.78
N SER A 121 -16.88 8.03 -4.30
CA SER A 121 -16.85 9.49 -4.38
C SER A 121 -16.76 10.00 -5.83
N GLU A 122 -15.86 9.44 -6.65
CA GLU A 122 -15.75 9.80 -8.06
C GLU A 122 -17.03 9.47 -8.82
N MET A 123 -17.58 8.27 -8.60
CA MET A 123 -18.86 7.86 -9.21
C MET A 123 -20.02 8.76 -8.79
N ARG A 124 -20.12 9.15 -7.51
CA ARG A 124 -21.11 10.15 -7.07
C ARG A 124 -20.91 11.49 -7.78
N GLY A 125 -19.66 11.90 -8.00
CA GLY A 125 -19.33 13.09 -8.78
C GLY A 125 -19.83 13.02 -10.23
N PHE A 126 -19.68 11.87 -10.90
CA PHE A 126 -20.20 11.67 -12.25
C PHE A 126 -21.73 11.64 -12.29
N VAL A 127 -22.37 10.93 -11.36
CA VAL A 127 -23.84 10.82 -11.31
C VAL A 127 -24.49 12.18 -11.10
N LYS A 128 -23.93 13.05 -10.24
CA LYS A 128 -24.42 14.43 -10.04
C LYS A 128 -24.42 15.28 -11.32
N LYS A 129 -23.62 14.93 -12.33
CA LYS A 129 -23.56 15.65 -13.61
C LYS A 129 -24.61 15.18 -14.62
N LEU A 130 -25.39 14.13 -14.32
CA LEU A 130 -26.44 13.63 -15.21
C LEU A 130 -27.71 14.49 -15.17
N GLY A 131 -27.93 15.28 -14.11
CA GLY A 131 -29.13 16.09 -13.90
C GLY A 131 -29.53 16.12 -12.43
#